data_AF-A0A7W1CMP8-F1
#
_entry.id   AF-A0A7W1CMP8-F1
#
_cell.length_a   1.000
_cell.length_b   1.000
_cell.length_c   1.000
_cell.angle_alpha   90.00
_cell.angle_beta   90.00
_cell.angle_gamma   90.00
#
_symmetry.space_group_name_H-M   'P 1'
#
loop_
_entity.id
_entity.type
_entity.pdbx_description
1 polymer ?
#
loop_
_entity_poly.entity_id
_entity_poly.type
_entity_poly.pdbx_seq_one_letter_code
_entity_poly.pdbx_strand_id
1 'polypeptide(L)'
;GVALSAIIANRVLPALFDKRQADVVDRLDEVEPVLVDAAGAGVRHVLQAAHVTEARRRTGGRHLERLRDELPAGLPVLYVPELFTRATGRRVVSLVSAALAEELDVVQ
;
A
#
# COMPACT_ATOMS: atom_id res chain seq x y z
N GLY A 1 -33.83 4.67 8.71
CA GLY A 1 -32.43 4.19 8.82
C GLY A 1 -31.59 4.84 7.75
N VAL A 2 -30.27 4.90 7.92
CA VAL A 2 -29.33 5.42 6.91
C VAL A 2 -28.85 4.24 6.06
N ALA A 3 -28.90 4.38 4.74
CA ALA A 3 -28.35 3.38 3.81
C ALA A 3 -26.84 3.63 3.63
N LEU A 4 -26.04 2.58 3.76
CA LEU A 4 -24.61 2.62 3.47
C LEU A 4 -24.40 2.37 1.97
N SER A 5 -23.65 3.26 1.31
CA SER A 5 -23.38 3.15 -0.13
C SER A 5 -22.06 2.45 -0.42
N ALA A 6 -21.01 2.75 0.36
CA ALA A 6 -19.66 2.21 0.17
C ALA A 6 -18.79 2.45 1.41
N ILE A 7 -17.67 1.73 1.49
CA ILE A 7 -16.56 2.01 2.40
C ILE A 7 -15.37 2.50 1.59
N ILE A 8 -14.76 3.61 2.01
CA ILE A 8 -13.54 4.13 1.40
C ILE A 8 -12.35 3.74 2.27
N ALA A 9 -11.56 2.77 1.81
CA ALA A 9 -10.28 2.44 2.41
C ALA A 9 -9.25 3.47 1.93
N ASN A 10 -8.99 4.49 2.76
CA ASN A 10 -8.10 5.58 2.40
C ASN A 10 -6.64 5.28 2.77
N ARG A 11 -5.70 5.83 1.98
CA ARG A 11 -4.25 5.72 2.17
C ARG A 11 -3.74 4.28 2.21
N VAL A 12 -4.26 3.46 1.30
CA VAL A 12 -3.78 2.08 1.16
C VAL A 12 -2.38 2.10 0.57
N LEU A 13 -1.45 1.50 1.30
CA LEU A 13 -0.09 1.33 0.80
C LEU A 13 -0.10 0.34 -0.38
N PRO A 14 0.43 0.72 -1.55
CA PRO A 14 0.48 -0.18 -2.69
C PRO A 14 1.41 -1.37 -2.39
N ALA A 15 1.16 -2.49 -3.06
CA ALA A 15 2.11 -3.58 -3.13
C ALA A 15 3.34 -3.12 -3.93
N LEU A 16 4.41 -2.79 -3.22
CA LEU A 16 5.70 -2.44 -3.84
C LEU A 16 6.42 -3.66 -4.42
N PHE A 17 6.05 -4.84 -3.91
CA PHE A 17 6.64 -6.12 -4.25
C PHE A 17 5.53 -7.10 -4.60
N ASP A 18 5.72 -7.88 -5.66
CA ASP A 18 4.93 -9.09 -5.86
C ASP A 18 5.28 -10.14 -4.78
N LYS A 19 4.52 -11.24 -4.75
CA LYS A 19 4.72 -12.30 -3.75
C LYS A 19 6.16 -12.85 -3.75
N ARG A 20 6.75 -13.05 -4.93
CA ARG A 20 8.11 -13.59 -5.06
C ARG A 20 9.14 -12.56 -4.58
N GLN A 21 8.93 -11.28 -4.86
CA GLN A 21 9.79 -10.20 -4.41
C GLN A 21 9.69 -9.98 -2.90
N ALA A 22 8.49 -10.12 -2.31
CA ALA A 22 8.30 -10.03 -0.87
C ALA A 22 9.08 -11.11 -0.10
N ASP A 23 9.10 -12.35 -0.62
CA ASP A 23 9.92 -13.44 -0.06
C ASP A 23 11.42 -13.12 -0.11
N VAL A 24 11.87 -12.36 -1.12
CA VAL A 24 13.27 -11.90 -1.21
C VAL A 24 13.55 -10.82 -0.18
N VAL A 25 12.63 -9.86 0.03
CA VAL A 25 12.78 -8.78 1.02
C VAL A 25 13.00 -9.35 2.43
N ASP A 26 12.24 -10.39 2.80
CA ASP A 26 12.37 -11.04 4.10
C ASP A 26 13.75 -11.70 4.33
N ARG A 27 14.51 -11.91 3.26
CA ARG A 27 15.84 -12.56 3.28
C ARG A 27 17.00 -11.60 3.05
N LEU A 28 16.73 -10.29 2.89
CA LEU A 28 17.79 -9.32 2.60
C LEU A 28 18.83 -9.20 3.72
N ASP A 29 18.46 -9.50 4.96
CA ASP A 29 19.39 -9.49 6.09
C ASP A 29 20.43 -10.62 5.99
N GLU A 30 20.09 -11.73 5.33
CA GLU A 30 21.03 -12.86 5.08
C GLU A 30 22.19 -12.44 4.16
N VAL A 31 21.97 -11.43 3.31
CA VAL A 31 22.92 -10.96 2.31
C VAL A 31 23.43 -9.55 2.59
N GLU A 32 23.12 -8.97 3.76
CA GLU A 32 23.58 -7.63 4.15
C GLU A 32 25.09 -7.43 3.95
N PRO A 33 25.98 -8.37 4.35
CA PRO A 33 27.42 -8.17 4.17
C PRO A 33 27.82 -7.98 2.71
N VAL A 34 27.18 -8.72 1.79
CA VAL A 34 27.43 -8.62 0.34
C VAL A 34 26.93 -7.27 -0.19
N LEU A 35 25.79 -6.80 0.29
CA LEU A 35 25.23 -5.51 -0.09
C LEU A 35 26.07 -4.34 0.44
N VAL A 36 26.60 -4.47 1.66
CA VAL A 36 27.50 -3.47 2.26
C VAL A 36 28.82 -3.41 1.51
N ASP A 37 29.37 -4.54 1.09
CA ASP A 37 30.59 -4.58 0.27
C ASP A 37 30.37 -3.90 -1.09
N ALA A 38 29.22 -4.15 -1.73
CA ALA A 38 28.91 -3.62 -3.05
C ALA A 38 28.50 -2.13 -3.07
N ALA A 39 27.78 -1.65 -2.04
CA ALA A 39 27.14 -0.33 -2.05
C ALA A 39 27.47 0.55 -0.82
N GLY A 40 28.30 0.05 0.10
CA GLY A 40 28.70 0.73 1.32
C GLY A 40 27.68 0.61 2.48
N ALA A 41 28.10 1.07 3.65
CA ALA A 41 27.33 0.92 4.90
C ALA A 41 25.95 1.60 4.89
N GLY A 42 25.73 2.58 4.00
CA GLY A 42 24.45 3.26 3.83
C GLY A 42 23.30 2.34 3.44
N VAL A 43 23.61 1.18 2.83
CA VAL A 43 22.60 0.19 2.42
C VAL A 43 21.76 -0.32 3.60
N ARG A 44 22.33 -0.36 4.82
CA ARG A 44 21.61 -0.76 6.03
C ARG A 44 20.36 0.09 6.27
N HIS A 45 20.44 1.40 6.01
CA HIS A 45 19.29 2.28 6.16
C HIS A 45 18.20 2.02 5.12
N VAL A 46 18.59 1.65 3.91
CA VAL A 46 17.66 1.29 2.83
C VAL A 46 16.94 -0.03 3.18
N LEU A 47 17.68 -1.04 3.64
CA LEU A 47 17.10 -2.32 4.07
C LEU A 47 16.11 -2.13 5.23
N GLN A 48 16.51 -1.37 6.26
CA GLN A 48 15.62 -1.06 7.38
C GLN A 48 14.35 -0.34 6.92
N ALA A 49 14.46 0.64 6.02
CA ALA A 49 13.30 1.35 5.46
C ALA A 49 12.39 0.41 4.64
N ALA A 50 12.96 -0.51 3.87
CA ALA A 50 12.21 -1.50 3.12
C ALA A 50 11.42 -2.43 4.06
N HIS A 51 12.05 -2.93 5.11
CA HIS A 51 11.40 -3.76 6.13
C HIS A 51 10.25 -3.05 6.83
N VAL A 52 10.45 -1.79 7.26
CA VAL A 52 9.37 -1.00 7.89
C VAL A 52 8.21 -0.78 6.92
N THR A 53 8.51 -0.50 5.65
CA THR A 53 7.49 -0.25 4.63
C THR A 53 6.67 -1.51 4.35
N GLU A 54 7.33 -2.66 4.20
CA GLU A 54 6.66 -3.93 3.96
C GLU A 54 5.86 -4.40 5.19
N ALA A 55 6.39 -4.24 6.40
CA ALA A 55 5.67 -4.56 7.63
C ALA A 55 4.39 -3.73 7.79
N ARG A 56 4.44 -2.43 7.47
CA ARG A 56 3.26 -1.55 7.47
C ARG A 56 2.24 -2.00 6.44
N ARG A 57 2.67 -2.32 5.22
CA ARG A 57 1.81 -2.82 4.15
C ARG A 57 1.11 -4.13 4.54
N ARG A 58 1.86 -5.12 5.04
CA ARG A 58 1.31 -6.41 5.52
C ARG A 58 0.26 -6.22 6.62
N THR A 59 0.54 -5.32 7.56
CA THR A 59 -0.40 -5.00 8.65
C THR A 59 -1.67 -4.36 8.11
N GLY A 60 -1.55 -3.37 7.22
CA GLY A 60 -2.70 -2.76 6.54
C GLY A 60 -3.52 -3.77 5.73
N GLY A 61 -2.87 -4.64 4.98
CA GLY A 61 -3.51 -5.72 4.22
C GLY A 61 -4.36 -6.63 5.10
N ARG A 62 -3.82 -7.14 6.22
CA ARG A 62 -4.59 -7.96 7.16
C ARG A 62 -5.80 -7.24 7.76
N HIS A 63 -5.66 -5.94 8.05
CA HIS A 63 -6.79 -5.15 8.55
C HIS A 63 -7.87 -4.96 7.49
N LEU A 64 -7.49 -4.76 6.22
CA LEU A 64 -8.43 -4.65 5.11
C LEU A 64 -9.11 -5.98 4.79
N GLU A 65 -8.39 -7.10 4.83
CA GLU A 65 -8.96 -8.45 4.70
C GLU A 65 -10.02 -8.67 5.78
N ARG A 66 -9.66 -8.47 7.05
CA ARG A 66 -10.60 -8.59 8.17
C ARG A 66 -11.82 -7.69 8.02
N LEU A 67 -11.63 -6.43 7.60
CA LEU A 67 -12.73 -5.51 7.36
C LEU A 67 -13.68 -6.08 6.30
N ARG A 68 -13.17 -6.56 5.16
CA ARG A 68 -14.01 -7.15 4.10
C ARG A 68 -14.80 -8.35 4.58
N ASP A 69 -14.19 -9.20 5.39
CA ASP A 69 -14.83 -10.42 5.92
C ASP A 69 -15.97 -10.11 6.90
N GLU A 70 -15.89 -8.97 7.60
CA GLU A 70 -16.89 -8.54 8.59
C GLU A 70 -18.00 -7.64 8.00
N LEU A 71 -17.86 -7.17 6.76
CA LEU A 71 -18.84 -6.28 6.13
C LEU A 71 -20.07 -7.04 5.59
N PRO A 72 -21.26 -6.39 5.55
CA PRO A 72 -22.43 -6.95 4.88
C PRO A 72 -22.13 -7.28 3.41
N ALA A 73 -22.64 -8.43 2.95
CA ALA A 73 -22.51 -8.83 1.56
C ALA A 73 -23.06 -7.75 0.61
N GLY A 74 -22.29 -7.42 -0.43
CA GLY A 74 -22.68 -6.44 -1.45
C GLY A 74 -22.37 -4.98 -1.11
N LEU A 75 -21.82 -4.66 0.07
CA LEU A 75 -21.30 -3.31 0.34
C LEU A 75 -19.90 -3.14 -0.28
N PRO A 76 -19.72 -2.27 -1.28
CA PRO A 76 -18.44 -2.10 -1.95
C PRO A 76 -17.40 -1.45 -1.04
N VAL A 77 -16.15 -1.88 -1.17
CA VAL A 77 -14.97 -1.27 -0.56
C VAL A 77 -14.10 -0.72 -1.68
N LEU A 78 -13.90 0.59 -1.71
CA LEU A 78 -13.08 1.28 -2.71
C LEU A 78 -11.73 1.67 -2.12
N TYR A 79 -10.65 1.39 -2.84
CA TYR A 79 -9.29 1.65 -2.39
C TYR A 79 -8.76 2.98 -2.93
N VAL A 80 -8.31 3.85 -2.01
CA VAL A 80 -7.59 5.08 -2.38
C VAL A 80 -6.12 4.92 -1.98
N PRO A 81 -5.17 4.99 -2.92
CA PRO A 81 -3.78 4.73 -2.63
C PRO A 81 -3.14 5.86 -1.80
N GLU A 82 -2.10 5.52 -1.05
CA GLU A 82 -1.18 6.51 -0.49
C GLU A 82 -0.44 7.23 -1.63
N LEU A 83 -0.53 8.56 -1.70
CA LEU A 83 -0.02 9.34 -2.83
C LEU A 83 1.45 9.76 -2.69
N PHE A 84 2.12 9.48 -1.57
CA PHE A 84 3.54 9.77 -1.30
C PHE A 84 4.03 11.17 -1.73
N THR A 85 3.15 12.17 -1.78
CA THR A 85 3.48 13.54 -2.16
C THR A 85 3.00 14.49 -1.09
N ARG A 86 3.77 15.55 -0.81
CA ARG A 86 3.29 16.73 -0.07
C ARG A 86 2.47 17.64 -1.00
N ALA A 87 1.65 17.07 -1.86
CA ALA A 87 0.74 17.87 -2.66
C ALA A 87 -0.46 18.26 -1.78
N THR A 88 -0.95 19.48 -1.93
CA THR A 88 -2.24 19.93 -1.41
C THR A 88 -3.04 20.53 -2.56
N GLY A 89 -4.36 20.66 -2.37
CA GLY A 89 -5.24 21.29 -3.35
C GLY A 89 -5.49 20.44 -4.60
N ARG A 90 -5.66 21.09 -5.75
CA ARG A 90 -6.23 20.50 -6.98
C ARG A 90 -5.54 19.21 -7.44
N ARG A 91 -4.21 19.13 -7.35
CA ARG A 91 -3.46 17.94 -7.78
C ARG A 91 -3.83 16.68 -6.98
N VAL A 92 -3.99 16.80 -5.67
CA VAL A 92 -4.40 15.66 -4.83
C VAL A 92 -5.81 15.21 -5.20
N VAL A 93 -6.72 16.16 -5.36
CA VAL A 93 -8.11 15.85 -5.74
C VAL A 93 -8.16 15.11 -7.08
N SER A 94 -7.37 15.56 -8.07
CA SER A 94 -7.27 14.87 -9.36
C SER A 94 -6.72 13.45 -9.24
N LEU A 95 -5.68 13.23 -8.43
CA LEU A 95 -5.11 11.88 -8.22
C LEU A 95 -6.09 10.95 -7.50
N VAL A 96 -6.77 11.43 -6.46
CA VAL A 96 -7.80 10.65 -5.75
C VAL A 96 -8.98 10.36 -6.67
N SER A 97 -9.40 11.35 -7.47
CA SER A 97 -10.49 11.16 -8.43
C SER A 97 -10.14 10.11 -9.49
N ALA A 98 -8.89 10.10 -9.98
CA ALA A 98 -8.44 9.09 -10.94
C ALA A 98 -8.45 7.69 -10.32
N ALA A 99 -7.91 7.53 -9.10
CA ALA A 99 -7.93 6.24 -8.40
C ALA A 99 -9.36 5.73 -8.13
N LEU A 100 -10.29 6.62 -7.75
CA LEU A 100 -11.69 6.25 -7.55
C LEU A 100 -12.40 5.88 -8.86
N ALA A 101 -12.06 6.55 -9.97
CA ALA A 101 -12.63 6.24 -11.27
C ALA A 101 -12.22 4.84 -11.74
N GLU A 102 -10.94 4.47 -11.53
CA GLU A 102 -10.44 3.11 -11.79
C GLU A 102 -11.16 2.06 -10.93
N GLU A 103 -11.30 2.28 -9.62
CA GLU A 103 -11.99 1.35 -8.71
C GLU A 103 -13.50 1.17 -9.01
N LEU A 104 -14.12 2.18 -9.62
CA LEU A 104 -15.55 2.14 -9.97
C LEU A 104 -15.80 1.65 -11.41
N ASP A 105 -14.75 1.28 -12.17
CA ASP A 105 -14.81 1.00 -13.61
C ASP A 105 -15.48 2.12 -14.43
N VAL A 106 -15.39 3.36 -13.95
CA VAL A 106 -15.93 4.54 -14.64
C VAL A 106 -14.78 5.16 -15.44
N VAL A 107 -14.57 4.66 -16.65
CA VAL A 107 -13.61 5.26 -17.61
C VAL A 107 -14.09 6.69 -17.92
N GLN A 108 -13.22 7.69 -17.69
CA GLN A 108 -13.45 9.07 -18.12
C GLN A 108 -13.32 9.23 -19.62
#